data_AF-A0A919KK24-F1
#
_entry.id   AF-A0A919KK24-F1
#
_cell.length_a   1.000
_cell.length_b   1.000
_cell.length_c   1.000
_cell.angle_alpha   90.00
_cell.angle_beta   90.00
_cell.angle_gamma   90.00
#
_symmetry.space_group_name_H-M   'P 1'
#
loop_
_entity.id
_entity.type
_entity.pdbx_description
1 polymer ?
#
loop_
_entity_poly.entity_id
_entity_poly.type
_entity_poly.pdbx_seq_one_letter_code
_entity_poly.pdbx_strand_id
1 'polypeptide(L)' 'MRPRRNRQPDASLHDPRPEYLRALIESAGISQREAARRIGISERLLRYYVTDPAAGEHRVAPYPVQFALESLDPN' A
#
# COMPACT_ATOMS: atom_id res chain seq x y z
N MET A 1 3.40 -19.11 -12.17
CA MET A 1 3.91 -18.27 -11.05
C MET A 1 4.73 -17.15 -11.67
N ARG A 2 4.24 -15.90 -11.69
CA ARG A 2 5.03 -14.78 -12.24
C ARG A 2 6.19 -14.48 -11.27
N PRO A 3 7.41 -14.19 -11.76
CA PRO A 3 8.53 -13.85 -10.88
C PRO A 3 8.17 -12.58 -10.10
N ARG A 4 8.36 -12.60 -8.78
CA ARG A 4 8.23 -11.38 -7.98
C ARG A 4 9.29 -10.39 -8.46
N ARG A 5 8.93 -9.14 -8.74
CA ARG A 5 9.94 -8.10 -8.98
C ARG A 5 10.85 -8.02 -7.76
N ASN A 6 12.15 -8.09 -7.99
CA ASN A 6 13.13 -7.79 -6.97
C ASN A 6 13.25 -6.26 -6.87
N ARG A 7 12.29 -5.60 -6.19
CA ARG A 7 12.36 -4.16 -5.88
C ARG A 7 13.28 -4.01 -4.66
N GLN A 8 14.44 -3.40 -4.84
CA GLN A 8 15.27 -2.99 -3.69
C GLN A 8 14.56 -1.84 -2.96
N PRO A 9 14.52 -1.84 -1.62
CA PRO A 9 14.00 -0.71 -0.87
C PRO A 9 14.80 0.57 -1.18
N ASP A 10 14.10 1.60 -1.65
CA ASP A 10 14.63 2.93 -1.93
C ASP A 10 13.59 3.98 -1.52
N ALA A 11 13.87 4.68 -0.41
CA ALA A 11 12.97 5.69 0.14
C ALA A 11 12.84 6.94 -0.74
N SER A 12 13.73 7.16 -1.71
CA SER A 12 13.59 8.26 -2.69
C SER A 12 12.42 8.05 -3.65
N LEU A 13 11.89 6.83 -3.73
CA LEU A 13 10.72 6.45 -4.54
C LEU A 13 9.40 6.53 -3.75
N HIS A 14 9.38 7.21 -2.60
CA HIS A 14 8.19 7.33 -1.76
C HIS A 14 7.08 8.13 -2.47
N ASP A 15 5.99 7.45 -2.78
CA ASP A 15 4.72 7.98 -3.29
C ASP A 15 3.59 7.62 -2.31
N PRO A 16 3.31 8.49 -1.32
CA PRO A 16 2.28 8.22 -0.32
C PRO A 16 0.85 8.51 -0.80
N ARG A 17 0.63 8.80 -2.09
CA ARG A 17 -0.69 9.18 -2.59
C ARG A 17 -1.69 8.04 -2.39
N PRO A 18 -2.88 8.30 -1.80
CA PRO A 18 -3.91 7.27 -1.61
C PRO A 18 -4.27 6.52 -2.89
N GLU A 19 -4.26 7.20 -4.03
CA GLU A 19 -4.58 6.63 -5.34
C GLU A 19 -3.56 5.56 -5.74
N TYR A 20 -2.28 5.82 -5.49
CA TYR A 20 -1.20 4.86 -5.77
C TYR A 20 -1.33 3.62 -4.87
N LEU A 21 -1.55 3.82 -3.57
CA LEU A 21 -1.72 2.72 -2.63
C LEU A 21 -2.96 1.87 -2.93
N ARG A 22 -4.08 2.51 -3.34
CA ARG A 22 -5.28 1.80 -3.81
C ARG A 22 -4.99 0.97 -5.06
N ALA A 23 -4.27 1.54 -6.02
CA ALA A 23 -3.91 0.84 -7.26
C ALA A 23 -3.04 -0.40 -7.00
N LEU A 24 -2.11 -0.36 -6.03
CA LEU A 24 -1.32 -1.53 -5.62
C LEU A 24 -2.19 -2.65 -5.02
N ILE A 25 -3.19 -2.28 -4.21
CA ILE A 25 -4.12 -3.24 -3.59
C ILE A 25 -5.03 -3.86 -4.67
N GLU A 26 -5.51 -3.04 -5.60
CA GLU A 26 -6.33 -3.47 -6.74
C GLU A 26 -5.55 -4.40 -7.67
N SER A 27 -4.30 -4.05 -8.03
CA SER A 27 -3.46 -4.89 -8.89
C SER A 27 -3.11 -6.24 -8.26
N ALA A 28 -2.99 -6.27 -6.93
CA ALA A 28 -2.80 -7.51 -6.17
C ALA A 28 -4.07 -8.39 -6.11
N GLY A 29 -5.24 -7.87 -6.51
CA GLY A 29 -6.50 -8.61 -6.55
C GLY A 29 -7.01 -9.01 -5.16
N ILE A 30 -6.68 -8.23 -4.13
CA ILE A 30 -7.06 -8.51 -2.73
C ILE A 30 -7.81 -7.34 -2.11
N SER A 31 -8.61 -7.63 -1.08
CA SER A 31 -9.26 -6.57 -0.30
C SER A 31 -8.26 -5.76 0.53
N GLN A 32 -8.62 -4.53 0.92
CA GLN A 32 -7.84 -3.73 1.87
C GLN A 32 -7.60 -4.48 3.19
N ARG A 33 -8.62 -5.19 3.71
CA ARG A 33 -8.49 -6.02 4.92
C ARG A 33 -7.39 -7.09 4.78
N GLU A 34 -7.38 -7.79 3.65
CA GLU A 34 -6.38 -8.81 3.36
C GLU A 34 -4.98 -8.20 3.15
N ALA A 35 -4.89 -7.05 2.49
CA ALA A 35 -3.63 -6.31 2.35
C ALA A 35 -3.06 -5.92 3.72
N ALA A 36 -3.87 -5.32 4.59
CA ALA A 36 -3.50 -4.94 5.95
C ALA A 36 -2.98 -6.15 6.75
N ARG A 37 -3.68 -7.29 6.68
CA ARG A 37 -3.27 -8.55 7.31
C ARG A 37 -1.91 -9.02 6.81
N ARG A 38 -1.66 -8.98 5.50
CA ARG A 38 -0.40 -9.44 4.89
C ARG A 38 0.80 -8.55 5.22
N ILE A 39 0.60 -7.23 5.33
CA ILE A 39 1.67 -6.28 5.68
C ILE A 39 1.80 -6.03 7.18
N GLY A 40 0.99 -6.71 8.01
CA GLY A 40 1.11 -6.69 9.47
C GLY A 40 0.59 -5.41 10.15
N ILE A 41 -0.39 -4.73 9.57
CA ILE A 41 -1.04 -3.54 10.17
C ILE A 41 -2.54 -3.76 10.37
N SER A 42 -3.17 -2.90 11.18
CA SER A 42 -4.63 -2.94 11.33
C SER A 42 -5.35 -2.41 10.09
N GLU A 43 -6.54 -2.95 9.80
CA GLU A 43 -7.38 -2.44 8.70
C GLU A 43 -7.72 -0.96 8.88
N ARG A 44 -7.95 -0.51 10.13
CA ARG A 44 -8.18 0.90 10.45
C ARG A 44 -7.00 1.78 10.05
N LEU A 45 -5.77 1.34 10.33
CA LEU A 45 -4.57 2.10 9.97
C LEU A 45 -4.41 2.17 8.44
N LEU A 46 -4.61 1.06 7.74
CA LEU A 46 -4.58 1.06 6.27
C LEU A 46 -5.64 2.01 5.69
N ARG A 47 -6.85 2.04 6.28
CA ARG A 47 -7.93 2.93 5.85
C ARG A 47 -7.49 4.39 5.86
N TYR A 48 -6.79 4.85 6.90
CA TYR A 48 -6.26 6.22 6.95
C TYR A 48 -5.32 6.55 5.79
N TYR A 49 -4.51 5.58 5.36
CA TYR A 49 -3.56 5.75 4.26
C TYR A 49 -4.23 5.81 2.88
N VAL A 50 -5.36 5.12 2.73
CA VAL A 50 -6.11 5.06 1.47
C VAL A 50 -7.38 5.91 1.49
N THR A 51 -7.57 6.75 2.51
CA THR A 51 -8.66 7.74 2.55
C THR A 51 -8.27 8.96 1.73
N ASP A 52 -9.25 9.55 1.04
CA ASP A 52 -9.07 10.81 0.31
C ASP A 52 -8.54 11.91 1.25
N PRO A 53 -7.48 12.66 0.88
CA PRO A 53 -6.95 13.74 1.71
C PRO A 53 -7.99 14.80 2.13
N ALA A 54 -9.04 15.00 1.33
CA ALA A 54 -10.11 15.95 1.63
C ALA A 54 -11.10 15.45 2.72
N ALA A 55 -11.10 14.17 3.06
CA ALA A 55 -12.10 13.56 3.96
C ALA A 55 -11.76 13.65 5.47
N GLY A 56 -10.76 14.45 5.86
CA GLY A 56 -10.48 14.83 7.27
C GLY A 56 -9.78 13.77 8.14
N GLU A 57 -9.69 12.51 7.71
CA GLU A 57 -9.03 11.42 8.45
C GLU A 57 -7.78 10.83 7.74
N HIS A 58 -7.35 11.44 6.64
CA HIS A 58 -6.20 10.98 5.88
C HIS A 58 -4.91 11.07 6.70
N ARG A 59 -4.06 10.05 6.57
CA ARG A 59 -2.69 10.05 7.07
C ARG A 59 -1.74 9.68 5.95
N VAL A 60 -0.58 10.32 5.91
CA VAL A 60 0.49 9.98 4.99
C VAL A 60 1.08 8.62 5.39
N ALA A 61 1.06 7.65 4.48
CA ALA A 61 1.69 6.36 4.71
C ALA A 61 3.22 6.50 4.71
N PRO A 62 3.94 5.94 5.68
CA PRO A 62 5.40 5.91 5.65
C PRO A 62 5.90 4.93 4.57
N TYR A 63 7.09 5.16 4.02
CA TYR A 63 7.67 4.33 2.95
C TYR A 63 7.61 2.80 3.20
N PRO A 64 7.87 2.27 4.41
CA PRO A 64 7.74 0.83 4.66
C PRO A 64 6.36 0.25 4.35
N VAL A 65 5.30 1.04 4.52
CA VAL A 65 3.93 0.61 4.17
C VAL A 65 3.76 0.54 2.66
N GLN A 66 4.24 1.54 1.93
CA GLN A 66 4.24 1.52 0.46
C GLN A 66 5.04 0.32 -0.05
N PHE A 67 6.29 0.14 0.40
CA PHE A 67 7.14 -0.97 -0.04
C PHE A 67 6.52 -2.34 0.25
N ALA A 68 5.85 -2.49 1.40
CA ALA A 68 5.14 -3.71 1.73
C ALA A 68 3.96 -3.97 0.79
N LEU A 69 3.18 -2.93 0.41
CA LEU A 69 2.10 -3.04 -0.58
C LEU A 69 2.63 -3.34 -1.98
N GLU A 70 3.72 -2.69 -2.40
CA GLU A 70 4.44 -2.97 -3.64
C GLU A 70 4.93 -4.43 -3.72
N SER A 71 5.26 -5.03 -2.58
CA SER A 71 5.67 -6.44 -2.51
C SER A 71 4.51 -7.43 -2.67
N LEU A 72 3.26 -6.95 -2.56
CA LEU A 72 2.05 -7.73 -2.83
C LEU A 72 1.62 -7.64 -4.30
N ASP A 73 2.00 -6.57 -4.99
CA ASP A 73 1.69 -6.31 -6.40
C ASP A 73 2.40 -7.33 -7.31
N PRO A 74 1.66 -8.08 -8.15
CA PRO A 74 2.24 -9.07 -9.05
C PRO A 74 2.88 -8.48 -10.33
N ASN A 75 2.83 -7.15 -10.55
CA ASN A 75 3.27 -6.49 -11.79
C ASN A 75 4.64 -5.78 -11.74
#